data_AF-A0A8J3PZT7-F1
#
_entry.id   AF-A0A8J3PZT7-F1
#
_cell.length_a   1.000
_cell.length_b   1.000
_cell.length_c   1.000
_cell.angle_alpha   90.00
_cell.angle_beta   90.00
_cell.angle_gamma   90.00
#
_symmetry.space_group_name_H-M   'P 1'
#
loop_
_entity.id
_entity.type
_entity.pdbx_description
1 polymer ?
#
loop_
_entity_poly.entity_id
_entity_poly.type
_entity_poly.pdbx_seq_one_letter_code
_entity_poly.pdbx_strand_id
1 'polypeptide(L)'
;MSEDELRLENVHDGPAGEFAAAGRRWLGRRGMRLTLHPHTGGWVEHMRQAPQTDGLNPTFDPAHNPISAGDAFWLAVRDEGDEVAGCVAARLLVTPDFVGMIRSLRLWYDPVPDALAVPDPPALTGGAVPDRPALTGDLGISGRVGHFGGLWIHPAHRVGTVSRLLVHFLVRAARLAALDRFGSAWETSVSFHRLASRPAFRAALGFEHVLPCHDGYFPPTGRVENVHLNYSAPGHILRIVARTTEALRADDCARSAT
;
A
#
# COMPACT_ATOMS: atom_id res chain seq x y z
N MET A 1 -18.75 6.20 13.26
CA MET A 1 -18.57 4.97 12.46
C MET A 1 -17.76 4.01 13.30
N SER A 2 -18.16 2.74 13.43
CA SER A 2 -17.43 1.80 14.30
C SER A 2 -16.07 1.44 13.69
N GLU A 3 -15.05 1.40 14.54
CA GLU A 3 -13.81 0.70 14.24
C GLU A 3 -14.08 -0.78 14.44
N ASP A 4 -13.78 -1.60 13.43
CA ASP A 4 -13.96 -3.04 13.55
C ASP A 4 -12.58 -3.71 13.64
N GLU A 5 -12.47 -4.70 14.51
CA GLU A 5 -11.33 -5.61 14.50
C GLU A 5 -11.25 -6.28 13.11
N LEU A 6 -10.05 -6.44 12.55
CA LEU A 6 -9.90 -7.09 11.24
C LEU A 6 -10.49 -8.50 11.27
N ARG A 7 -11.58 -8.70 10.51
CA ARG A 7 -12.20 -9.99 10.22
C ARG A 7 -12.02 -10.29 8.73
N LEU A 8 -11.47 -11.47 8.42
CA LEU A 8 -11.41 -12.02 7.07
C LEU A 8 -12.60 -12.98 6.97
N GLU A 9 -13.51 -12.78 6.03
CA GLU A 9 -14.77 -13.54 5.98
C GLU A 9 -14.74 -14.65 4.92
N ASN A 10 -14.10 -14.40 3.79
CA ASN A 10 -14.05 -15.27 2.61
C ASN A 10 -12.69 -15.97 2.45
N VAL A 11 -11.64 -15.49 3.11
CA VAL A 11 -10.28 -16.07 3.04
C VAL A 11 -9.75 -16.52 4.41
N HIS A 12 -10.61 -16.87 5.36
CA HIS A 12 -10.20 -17.21 6.73
C HIS A 12 -9.62 -18.62 6.90
N ASP A 13 -9.86 -19.54 5.97
CA ASP A 13 -9.30 -20.88 6.07
C ASP A 13 -7.83 -20.94 5.59
N GLY A 14 -7.08 -21.88 6.15
CA GLY A 14 -5.70 -22.16 5.73
C GLY A 14 -4.71 -21.01 6.03
N PRO A 15 -3.77 -20.71 5.12
CA PRO A 15 -2.64 -19.81 5.40
C PRO A 15 -3.02 -18.39 5.85
N ALA A 16 -4.16 -17.88 5.38
CA ALA A 16 -4.61 -16.53 5.71
C ALA A 16 -5.23 -16.44 7.12
N GLY A 17 -5.98 -17.46 7.55
CA GLY A 17 -6.44 -17.59 8.94
C GLY A 17 -5.29 -17.72 9.94
N GLU A 18 -4.32 -18.58 9.62
CA GLU A 18 -3.12 -18.75 10.43
C GLU A 18 -2.33 -17.45 10.56
N PHE A 19 -2.19 -16.70 9.46
CA PHE A 19 -1.55 -15.40 9.44
C PHE A 19 -2.28 -14.38 10.33
N ALA A 20 -3.61 -14.28 10.21
CA ALA A 20 -4.41 -13.36 11.02
C ALA A 20 -4.30 -13.68 12.51
N ALA A 21 -4.38 -14.97 12.87
CA ALA A 21 -4.24 -15.42 14.26
C ALA A 21 -2.84 -15.14 14.82
N ALA A 22 -1.78 -15.45 14.06
CA ALA A 22 -0.40 -15.15 14.47
C ALA A 22 -0.17 -13.64 14.63
N GLY A 23 -0.70 -12.83 13.71
CA GLY A 23 -0.64 -11.37 13.77
C GLY A 23 -1.32 -10.79 15.01
N ARG A 24 -2.56 -11.21 15.31
CA ARG A 24 -3.29 -10.77 16.51
C ARG A 24 -2.52 -11.10 17.79
N ARG A 25 -1.99 -12.34 17.90
CA ARG A 25 -1.18 -12.74 19.06
C ARG A 25 0.09 -11.91 19.17
N TRP A 26 0.80 -11.73 18.05
CA TRP A 26 2.05 -10.97 18.00
C TRP A 26 1.86 -9.50 18.38
N LEU A 27 0.79 -8.86 17.90
CA LEU A 27 0.42 -7.49 18.29
C LEU A 27 -0.02 -7.41 19.75
N GLY A 28 -0.90 -8.30 20.21
CA GLY A 28 -1.44 -8.26 21.56
C GLY A 28 -0.36 -8.38 22.64
N ARG A 29 0.66 -9.20 22.42
CA ARG A 29 1.84 -9.28 23.33
C ARG A 29 2.72 -8.03 23.36
N ARG A 30 2.47 -7.08 22.46
CA ARG A 30 3.13 -5.78 22.38
C ARG A 30 2.21 -4.64 22.80
N GLY A 31 1.05 -4.95 23.38
CA GLY A 31 0.05 -3.94 23.72
C GLY A 31 -0.54 -3.26 22.49
N MET A 32 -0.46 -3.89 21.32
CA MET A 32 -0.92 -3.33 20.06
C MET A 32 -2.19 -4.02 19.56
N ARG A 33 -3.04 -3.28 18.85
CA ARG A 33 -4.27 -3.79 18.21
C ARG A 33 -4.35 -3.36 16.75
N LEU A 34 -4.86 -4.24 15.88
CA LEU A 34 -5.14 -3.93 14.49
C LEU A 34 -6.63 -3.59 14.33
N THR A 35 -6.90 -2.48 13.65
CA THR A 35 -8.26 -2.01 13.33
C THR A 35 -8.40 -1.84 11.83
N LEU A 36 -9.57 -2.16 11.30
CA LEU A 36 -9.98 -1.86 9.93
C LEU A 36 -10.98 -0.71 9.94
N HIS A 37 -10.76 0.25 9.06
CA HIS A 37 -11.63 1.39 8.88
C HIS A 37 -12.16 1.42 7.44
N PRO A 38 -13.49 1.38 7.22
CA PRO A 38 -14.08 1.20 5.89
C PRO A 38 -14.04 2.46 5.00
N HIS A 39 -13.44 3.54 5.46
CA HIS A 39 -13.31 4.80 4.72
C HIS A 39 -11.94 5.42 4.97
N THR A 40 -11.40 6.12 3.98
CA THR A 40 -10.06 6.74 4.06
C THR A 40 -10.05 8.11 4.73
N GLY A 41 -11.19 8.67 5.14
CA GLY A 41 -11.25 9.97 5.83
C GLY A 41 -10.36 10.03 7.07
N GLY A 42 -10.47 9.02 7.96
CA GLY A 42 -9.61 8.93 9.14
C GLY A 42 -8.13 8.72 8.81
N TRP A 43 -7.81 8.05 7.70
CA TRP A 43 -6.43 7.95 7.20
C TRP A 43 -5.90 9.30 6.75
N VAL A 44 -6.68 10.07 6.00
CA VAL A 44 -6.31 11.43 5.54
C VAL A 44 -6.06 12.34 6.74
N GLU A 45 -6.96 12.34 7.73
CA GLU A 45 -6.82 13.11 8.97
C GLU A 45 -5.53 12.76 9.70
N HIS A 46 -5.28 11.45 9.90
CA HIS A 46 -4.06 10.97 10.53
C HIS A 46 -2.81 11.38 9.76
N MET A 47 -2.76 11.13 8.45
CA MET A 47 -1.57 11.37 7.63
C MET A 47 -1.21 12.86 7.50
N ARG A 48 -2.16 13.79 7.67
CA ARG A 48 -1.87 15.24 7.74
C ARG A 48 -1.09 15.62 8.99
N GLN A 49 -1.25 14.87 10.07
CA GLN A 49 -0.62 15.13 11.37
C GLN A 49 0.57 14.20 11.64
N ALA A 50 0.67 13.10 10.89
CA ALA A 50 1.67 12.06 11.08
C ALA A 50 3.11 12.61 10.95
N PRO A 51 3.96 12.45 11.98
CA PRO A 51 5.33 12.93 11.92
C PRO A 51 6.13 12.20 10.84
N GLN A 52 7.00 12.95 10.17
CA GLN A 52 7.89 12.43 9.13
C GLN A 52 7.15 11.62 8.04
N THR A 53 5.99 12.12 7.63
CA THR A 53 5.28 11.66 6.42
C THR A 53 5.91 12.29 5.17
N ASP A 54 5.83 11.58 4.04
CA ASP A 54 6.21 12.11 2.72
C ASP A 54 5.05 12.85 2.03
N GLY A 55 3.91 12.99 2.71
CA GLY A 55 2.70 13.66 2.22
C GLY A 55 1.49 12.74 2.12
N LEU A 56 0.39 13.28 1.61
CA LEU A 56 -0.82 12.53 1.29
C LEU A 56 -0.70 11.97 -0.13
N ASN A 57 -0.98 10.68 -0.29
CA ASN A 57 -1.12 10.09 -1.61
C ASN A 57 -2.53 10.39 -2.14
N PRO A 58 -2.68 11.14 -3.25
CA PRO A 58 -3.97 11.53 -3.82
C PRO A 58 -4.89 10.35 -4.15
N THR A 59 -4.34 9.17 -4.44
CA THR A 59 -5.13 7.94 -4.71
C THR A 59 -6.09 7.58 -3.58
N PHE A 60 -5.80 7.97 -2.34
CA PHE A 60 -6.59 7.64 -1.15
C PHE A 60 -7.26 8.87 -0.52
N ASP A 61 -7.13 10.05 -1.14
CA ASP A 61 -7.73 11.29 -0.68
C ASP A 61 -9.00 11.61 -1.51
N PRO A 62 -10.21 11.51 -0.93
CA PRO A 62 -11.46 11.80 -1.63
C PRO A 62 -11.54 13.22 -2.21
N ALA A 63 -10.71 14.17 -1.74
CA ALA A 63 -10.65 15.52 -2.30
C ALA A 63 -9.98 15.57 -3.69
N HIS A 64 -9.13 14.60 -4.00
CA HIS A 64 -8.38 14.54 -5.26
C HIS A 64 -8.86 13.40 -6.18
N ASN A 65 -9.43 12.36 -5.58
CA ASN A 65 -9.87 11.19 -6.31
C ASN A 65 -11.11 10.59 -5.61
N PRO A 66 -12.32 10.82 -6.12
CA PRO A 66 -13.57 10.35 -5.52
C PRO A 66 -13.54 8.85 -5.22
N ILE A 67 -13.97 8.50 -4.00
CA ILE A 67 -13.97 7.13 -3.51
C ILE A 67 -15.38 6.77 -3.08
N SER A 68 -15.98 5.79 -3.76
CA SER A 68 -17.28 5.25 -3.37
C SER A 68 -17.19 4.56 -2.02
N ALA A 69 -18.30 4.53 -1.28
CA ALA A 69 -18.40 3.71 -0.08
C ALA A 69 -18.12 2.24 -0.42
N GLY A 70 -17.21 1.61 0.33
CA GLY A 70 -16.83 0.21 0.12
C GLY A 70 -15.68 -0.01 -0.88
N ASP A 71 -15.24 1.01 -1.62
CA ASP A 71 -14.13 0.88 -2.58
C ASP A 71 -12.76 1.18 -1.96
N ALA A 72 -12.69 1.54 -0.69
CA ALA A 72 -11.43 1.71 0.01
C ALA A 72 -11.55 1.38 1.49
N PHE A 73 -10.42 1.14 2.13
CA PHE A 73 -10.28 1.05 3.57
C PHE A 73 -8.86 1.44 3.97
N TRP A 74 -8.63 1.60 5.26
CA TRP A 74 -7.28 1.59 5.80
C TRP A 74 -7.20 0.71 7.03
N LEU A 75 -5.99 0.19 7.27
CA LEU A 75 -5.66 -0.54 8.48
C LEU A 75 -4.80 0.36 9.36
N ALA A 76 -5.09 0.34 10.66
CA ALA A 76 -4.28 1.00 11.67
C ALA A 76 -3.89 0.00 12.76
N VAL A 77 -2.59 -0.10 13.03
CA VAL A 77 -2.07 -0.69 14.25
C VAL A 77 -1.94 0.43 15.27
N ARG A 78 -2.63 0.29 16.40
CA ARG A 78 -2.56 1.22 17.53
C ARG A 78 -1.84 0.58 18.71
N ASP A 79 -1.13 1.39 19.50
CA ASP A 79 -0.52 0.95 20.75
C ASP A 79 -1.48 1.08 21.96
N GLU A 80 -0.96 0.89 23.17
CA GLU A 80 -1.75 0.97 24.42
C GLU A 80 -2.30 2.37 24.70
N GLY A 81 -1.65 3.41 24.17
CA GLY A 81 -2.10 4.80 24.26
C GLY A 81 -3.12 5.17 23.20
N ASP A 82 -3.58 4.20 22.41
CA ASP A 82 -4.43 4.38 21.23
C ASP A 82 -3.75 5.21 20.10
N GLU A 83 -2.43 5.38 20.15
CA GLU A 83 -1.68 6.09 19.11
C GLU A 83 -1.40 5.16 17.93
N VAL A 84 -1.48 5.70 16.71
CA VAL A 84 -1.20 4.90 15.50
C VAL A 84 0.29 4.60 15.43
N ALA A 85 0.65 3.34 15.65
CA ALA A 85 2.01 2.83 15.52
C ALA A 85 2.39 2.56 14.06
N GLY A 86 1.41 2.23 13.22
CA GLY A 86 1.59 2.10 11.78
C GLY A 86 0.28 1.86 11.04
N CYS A 87 0.25 2.23 9.77
CA CYS A 87 -0.96 2.16 8.96
C CYS A 87 -0.67 1.92 7.48
N VAL A 88 -1.70 1.51 6.75
CA VAL A 88 -1.67 1.34 5.29
C VAL A 88 -3.09 1.47 4.73
N ALA A 89 -3.22 2.10 3.57
CA ALA A 89 -4.49 2.25 2.86
C ALA A 89 -4.57 1.28 1.67
N ALA A 90 -5.78 0.86 1.36
CA ALA A 90 -6.10 0.02 0.21
C ALA A 90 -7.33 0.58 -0.52
N ARG A 91 -7.32 0.47 -1.84
CA ARG A 91 -8.40 0.93 -2.72
C ARG A 91 -8.65 -0.07 -3.84
N LEU A 92 -9.92 -0.30 -4.16
CA LEU A 92 -10.35 -0.98 -5.36
C LEU A 92 -10.41 0.00 -6.53
N LEU A 93 -9.82 -0.38 -7.65
CA LEU A 93 -9.93 0.30 -8.93
C LEU A 93 -10.48 -0.71 -9.95
N VAL A 94 -11.56 -0.34 -10.63
CA VAL A 94 -12.11 -1.14 -11.73
C VAL A 94 -11.76 -0.47 -13.05
N THR A 95 -10.88 -1.09 -13.84
CA THR A 95 -10.31 -0.46 -15.04
C THR A 95 -10.01 -1.46 -16.15
N PRO A 96 -10.20 -1.10 -17.43
CA PRO A 96 -9.71 -1.91 -18.55
C PRO A 96 -8.19 -1.82 -18.72
N ASP A 97 -7.54 -0.77 -18.19
CA ASP A 97 -6.10 -0.52 -18.34
C ASP A 97 -5.56 0.23 -17.13
N PHE A 98 -4.99 -0.50 -16.17
CA PHE A 98 -4.37 0.09 -14.99
C PHE A 98 -3.08 0.87 -15.32
N VAL A 99 -2.32 0.43 -16.33
CA VAL A 99 -1.09 1.12 -16.73
C VAL A 99 -1.42 2.46 -17.38
N GLY A 100 -2.49 2.52 -18.17
CA GLY A 100 -3.06 3.76 -18.70
C GLY A 100 -3.47 4.75 -17.61
N MET A 101 -4.02 4.27 -16.48
CA MET A 101 -4.32 5.14 -15.33
C MET A 101 -3.07 5.78 -14.73
N ILE A 102 -1.95 5.06 -14.67
CA ILE A 102 -0.65 5.61 -14.24
C ILE A 102 -0.19 6.67 -15.25
N ARG A 103 -0.15 6.32 -16.55
CA ARG A 103 0.34 7.23 -17.60
C ARG A 103 -0.47 8.53 -17.70
N SER A 104 -1.78 8.45 -17.49
CA SER A 104 -2.70 9.60 -17.56
C SER A 104 -2.88 10.34 -16.23
N LEU A 105 -2.15 9.96 -15.18
CA LEU A 105 -2.31 10.43 -13.81
C LEU A 105 -3.66 10.10 -13.13
N ARG A 106 -4.55 9.37 -13.80
CA ARG A 106 -5.87 8.97 -13.26
C ARG A 106 -5.81 8.04 -12.05
N LEU A 107 -4.68 7.40 -11.81
CA LEU A 107 -4.44 6.69 -10.55
C LEU A 107 -4.46 7.64 -9.33
N TRP A 108 -3.96 8.87 -9.50
CA TRP A 108 -3.83 9.84 -8.43
C TRP A 108 -4.96 10.86 -8.44
N TYR A 109 -5.44 11.28 -9.61
CA TYR A 109 -6.43 12.35 -9.72
C TYR A 109 -7.63 11.95 -10.59
N ASP A 110 -8.84 12.22 -10.12
CA ASP A 110 -10.06 12.04 -10.92
C ASP A 110 -11.11 13.12 -10.57
N PRO A 111 -11.38 14.11 -11.43
CA PRO A 111 -10.73 14.35 -12.72
C PRO A 111 -9.26 14.75 -12.55
N VAL A 112 -8.47 14.56 -13.60
CA VAL A 112 -7.10 15.09 -13.66
C VAL A 112 -7.19 16.62 -13.79
N PRO A 113 -6.56 17.42 -12.92
CA PRO A 113 -6.59 18.87 -13.01
C PRO A 113 -6.06 19.36 -14.36
N ASP A 114 -6.67 20.39 -14.94
CA ASP A 114 -6.26 20.96 -16.25
C ASP A 114 -4.78 21.38 -16.26
N ALA A 115 -4.27 21.87 -15.12
CA ALA A 115 -2.85 22.25 -14.98
C ALA A 115 -1.88 21.05 -15.04
N LEU A 116 -2.39 19.83 -14.85
CA LEU A 116 -1.65 18.56 -14.94
C LEU A 116 -2.03 17.77 -16.19
N ALA A 117 -3.05 18.20 -16.93
CA ALA A 117 -3.36 17.63 -18.23
C ALA A 117 -2.19 17.97 -19.17
N VAL A 118 -1.35 16.97 -19.43
CA VAL A 118 -0.22 17.11 -20.36
C VAL A 118 -0.82 17.52 -21.71
N PRO A 119 -0.51 18.72 -22.25
CA PRO A 119 -0.80 19.00 -23.65
C PRO A 119 -0.06 17.95 -24.47
N ASP A 120 -0.67 17.42 -25.53
CA ASP A 120 -0.02 16.48 -26.46
C ASP A 120 1.48 16.79 -26.58
N PRO A 121 2.38 15.82 -26.36
CA PRO A 121 3.78 16.11 -26.08
C PRO A 121 4.36 16.98 -27.21
N PRO A 122 4.72 18.25 -26.94
CA PRO A 122 5.39 19.05 -27.94
C PRO A 122 6.72 18.36 -28.27
N ALA A 123 7.09 18.33 -29.54
CA ALA A 123 8.41 17.87 -29.94
C ALA A 123 9.47 18.73 -29.21
N LEU A 124 10.04 18.21 -28.12
CA LEU A 124 10.97 18.94 -27.27
C LEU A 124 12.31 19.12 -27.99
N THR A 125 12.48 20.28 -28.62
CA THR A 125 13.78 20.81 -29.03
C THR A 125 14.48 21.44 -27.81
N GLY A 126 15.34 20.66 -27.15
CA GLY A 126 16.35 21.20 -26.23
C GLY A 126 16.32 20.63 -24.81
N GLY A 127 17.24 19.70 -24.53
CA GLY A 127 17.93 19.51 -23.24
C GLY A 127 17.13 19.14 -21.97
N ALA A 128 15.80 19.19 -21.96
CA ALA A 128 15.01 18.83 -20.79
C ALA A 128 15.00 17.30 -20.61
N VAL A 129 15.20 16.84 -19.36
CA VAL A 129 15.06 15.44 -18.96
C VAL A 129 13.66 14.98 -19.40
N PRO A 130 13.54 14.02 -20.33
CA PRO A 130 12.26 13.70 -20.90
C PRO A 130 11.40 13.04 -19.81
N ASP A 131 10.22 13.60 -19.59
CA ASP A 131 9.17 13.03 -18.76
C ASP A 131 8.68 11.75 -19.43
N ARG A 132 9.35 10.62 -19.15
CA ARG A 132 9.10 9.36 -19.85
C ARG A 132 8.31 8.43 -18.95
N PRO A 133 7.08 8.00 -19.35
CA PRO A 133 6.52 6.80 -18.77
C PRO A 133 7.50 5.65 -19.03
N ALA A 134 8.15 5.16 -17.97
CA ALA A 134 9.18 4.13 -18.06
C ALA A 134 8.57 2.75 -18.34
N LEU A 135 7.28 2.57 -18.08
CA LEU A 135 6.53 1.38 -18.46
C LEU A 135 6.32 1.38 -19.98
N THR A 136 7.02 0.52 -20.69
CA THR A 136 6.78 0.21 -22.10
C THR A 136 5.92 -1.05 -22.23
N GLY A 137 4.94 -1.03 -23.13
CA GLY A 137 4.05 -2.17 -23.39
C GLY A 137 2.77 -2.22 -22.55
N ASP A 138 1.99 -3.27 -22.81
CA ASP A 138 0.78 -3.64 -22.09
C ASP A 138 1.11 -4.77 -21.10
N LEU A 139 0.87 -4.52 -19.81
CA LEU A 139 1.06 -5.53 -18.76
C LEU A 139 -0.18 -6.42 -18.57
N GLY A 140 -1.30 -6.10 -19.23
CA GLY A 140 -2.58 -6.81 -19.10
C GLY A 140 -3.26 -6.62 -17.75
N ILE A 141 -2.83 -5.64 -16.94
CA ILE A 141 -3.42 -5.37 -15.62
C ILE A 141 -4.75 -4.65 -15.79
N SER A 142 -5.84 -5.39 -15.63
CA SER A 142 -7.20 -4.95 -15.89
C SER A 142 -8.21 -5.64 -14.95
N GLY A 143 -9.47 -5.21 -14.98
CA GLY A 143 -10.52 -5.72 -14.11
C GLY A 143 -10.50 -5.07 -12.73
N ARG A 144 -10.63 -5.89 -11.68
CA ARG A 144 -10.65 -5.45 -10.27
C ARG A 144 -9.23 -5.42 -9.72
N VAL A 145 -8.68 -4.23 -9.54
CA VAL A 145 -7.29 -4.01 -9.09
C VAL A 145 -7.30 -3.48 -7.66
N GLY A 146 -6.72 -4.21 -6.73
CA GLY A 146 -6.41 -3.72 -5.39
C GLY A 146 -5.13 -2.88 -5.45
N HIS A 147 -5.22 -1.61 -5.08
CA HIS A 147 -4.08 -0.69 -5.00
C HIS A 147 -3.76 -0.35 -3.55
N PHE A 148 -2.50 -0.49 -3.15
CA PHE A 148 -2.02 -0.30 -1.80
C PHE A 148 -1.04 0.87 -1.73
N GLY A 149 -1.14 1.65 -0.66
CA GLY A 149 -0.25 2.78 -0.45
C GLY A 149 -0.52 3.43 0.89
N GLY A 150 0.02 4.63 1.10
CA GLY A 150 -0.12 5.32 2.38
C GLY A 150 0.48 4.54 3.56
N LEU A 151 1.45 3.65 3.29
CA LEU A 151 2.18 2.93 4.32
C LEU A 151 2.98 3.93 5.14
N TRP A 152 2.69 3.99 6.44
CA TRP A 152 3.44 4.80 7.37
C TRP A 152 3.64 4.02 8.67
N ILE A 153 4.82 4.17 9.27
CA ILE A 153 5.18 3.63 10.58
C ILE A 153 5.62 4.82 11.43
N HIS A 154 5.11 4.91 12.66
CA HIS A 154 5.50 5.98 13.58
C HIS A 154 7.01 5.95 13.83
N PRO A 155 7.70 7.11 13.86
CA PRO A 155 9.16 7.17 14.02
C PRO A 155 9.71 6.35 15.18
N ALA A 156 9.00 6.30 16.32
CA ALA A 156 9.39 5.50 17.49
C ALA A 156 9.42 3.98 17.21
N HIS A 157 8.74 3.50 16.17
CA HIS A 157 8.68 2.10 15.76
C HIS A 157 9.46 1.82 14.46
N ARG A 158 10.31 2.73 13.97
CA ARG A 158 11.09 2.54 12.73
C ARG A 158 12.39 1.74 12.90
N VAL A 159 12.76 1.39 14.13
CA VAL A 159 14.07 0.77 14.42
C VAL A 159 13.92 -0.72 14.74
N GLY A 160 14.86 -1.51 14.24
CA GLY A 160 15.02 -2.92 14.61
C GLY A 160 14.15 -3.91 13.85
N THR A 161 14.07 -5.13 14.39
CA THR A 161 13.35 -6.26 13.77
C THR A 161 11.84 -6.11 13.88
N VAL A 162 11.34 -5.53 14.98
CA VAL A 162 9.90 -5.28 15.20
C VAL A 162 9.33 -4.37 14.12
N SER A 163 10.04 -3.29 13.78
CA SER A 163 9.64 -2.39 12.69
C SER A 163 9.43 -3.12 11.36
N ARG A 164 10.40 -3.97 11.01
CA ARG A 164 10.34 -4.77 9.78
C ARG A 164 9.15 -5.72 9.81
N LEU A 165 8.98 -6.49 10.89
CA LEU A 165 7.83 -7.40 11.00
C LEU A 165 6.49 -6.67 10.98
N LEU A 166 6.40 -5.47 11.56
CA LEU A 166 5.19 -4.64 11.50
C LEU A 166 4.86 -4.24 10.06
N VAL A 167 5.84 -3.78 9.27
CA VAL A 167 5.64 -3.48 7.85
C VAL A 167 5.22 -4.74 7.08
N HIS A 168 5.90 -5.87 7.31
CA HIS A 168 5.57 -7.13 6.67
C HIS A 168 4.12 -7.54 6.96
N PHE A 169 3.71 -7.42 8.22
CA PHE A 169 2.37 -7.76 8.67
C PHE A 169 1.32 -6.81 8.07
N LEU A 170 1.47 -5.49 8.22
CA LEU A 170 0.51 -4.50 7.75
C LEU A 170 0.23 -4.62 6.25
N VAL A 171 1.28 -4.70 5.43
CA VAL A 171 1.12 -4.79 3.97
C VAL A 171 0.41 -6.09 3.57
N ARG A 172 0.72 -7.21 4.22
CA ARG A 172 0.09 -8.50 3.94
C ARG A 172 -1.35 -8.56 4.46
N ALA A 173 -1.63 -7.98 5.62
CA ALA A 173 -2.97 -7.86 6.17
C ALA A 173 -3.86 -7.03 5.26
N ALA A 174 -3.38 -5.88 4.76
CA ALA A 174 -4.12 -5.05 3.82
C ALA A 174 -4.41 -5.78 2.50
N ARG A 175 -3.41 -6.49 1.98
CA ARG A 175 -3.56 -7.31 0.76
C ARG A 175 -4.58 -8.43 0.92
N LEU A 176 -4.54 -9.17 2.03
CA LEU A 176 -5.54 -10.19 2.35
C LEU A 176 -6.94 -9.58 2.53
N ALA A 177 -7.05 -8.45 3.24
CA ALA A 177 -8.32 -7.76 3.43
C ALA A 177 -8.89 -7.25 2.09
N ALA A 178 -8.05 -6.77 1.17
CA ALA A 178 -8.47 -6.36 -0.16
C ALA A 178 -8.90 -7.56 -1.01
N LEU A 179 -8.19 -8.68 -0.95
CA LEU A 179 -8.61 -9.92 -1.60
C LEU A 179 -9.99 -10.37 -1.10
N ASP A 180 -10.17 -10.36 0.23
CA ASP A 180 -11.39 -10.77 0.92
C ASP A 180 -12.60 -9.90 0.58
N ARG A 181 -12.41 -8.57 0.61
CA ARG A 181 -13.50 -7.58 0.46
C ARG A 181 -13.78 -7.23 -0.99
N PHE A 182 -12.74 -7.13 -1.80
CA PHE A 182 -12.86 -6.64 -3.17
C PHE A 182 -12.89 -7.76 -4.20
N GLY A 183 -12.41 -8.96 -3.88
CA GLY A 183 -12.17 -10.00 -4.89
C GLY A 183 -11.23 -9.50 -5.99
N SER A 184 -10.19 -8.73 -5.61
CA SER A 184 -9.26 -8.14 -6.57
C SER A 184 -8.48 -9.23 -7.32
N ALA A 185 -8.47 -9.14 -8.65
CA ALA A 185 -7.67 -10.00 -9.51
C ALA A 185 -6.20 -9.59 -9.51
N TRP A 186 -5.90 -8.30 -9.33
CA TRP A 186 -4.53 -7.80 -9.30
C TRP A 186 -4.24 -7.07 -8.00
N GLU A 187 -3.01 -7.16 -7.54
CA GLU A 187 -2.50 -6.42 -6.39
C GLU A 187 -1.40 -5.48 -6.85
N THR A 188 -1.51 -4.19 -6.56
CA THR A 188 -0.57 -3.16 -7.05
C THR A 188 -0.20 -2.16 -5.96
N SER A 189 0.98 -1.55 -6.07
CA SER A 189 1.35 -0.36 -5.30
C SER A 189 2.40 0.42 -6.07
N VAL A 190 2.62 1.69 -5.71
CA VAL A 190 3.76 2.46 -6.20
C VAL A 190 4.76 2.73 -5.09
N SER A 191 6.05 2.69 -5.42
CA SER A 191 7.13 2.97 -4.48
C SER A 191 8.18 3.87 -5.12
N PHE A 192 8.72 4.81 -4.34
CA PHE A 192 9.85 5.63 -4.80
C PHE A 192 11.12 4.78 -4.91
N HIS A 193 12.00 5.12 -5.85
CA HIS A 193 13.23 4.38 -6.13
C HIS A 193 14.09 4.15 -4.88
N ARG A 194 14.20 5.15 -3.99
CA ARG A 194 14.95 5.05 -2.72
C ARG A 194 14.49 3.89 -1.82
N LEU A 195 13.23 3.50 -1.93
CA LEU A 195 12.63 2.38 -1.21
C LEU A 195 12.67 1.11 -2.07
N ALA A 196 12.30 1.21 -3.35
CA ALA A 196 12.28 0.10 -4.29
C ALA A 196 13.67 -0.54 -4.50
N SER A 197 14.76 0.22 -4.34
CA SER A 197 16.13 -0.29 -4.48
C SER A 197 16.62 -1.08 -3.25
N ARG A 198 15.94 -1.00 -2.10
CA ARG A 198 16.35 -1.67 -0.86
C ARG A 198 15.82 -3.10 -0.80
N PRO A 199 16.68 -4.15 -0.80
CA PRO A 199 16.21 -5.54 -0.80
C PRO A 199 15.29 -5.88 0.37
N ALA A 200 15.60 -5.37 1.57
CA ALA A 200 14.78 -5.59 2.75
C ALA A 200 13.36 -4.98 2.62
N PHE A 201 13.25 -3.80 2.00
CA PHE A 201 11.94 -3.17 1.78
C PHE A 201 11.14 -3.89 0.71
N ARG A 202 11.79 -4.31 -0.39
CA ARG A 202 11.15 -5.15 -1.41
C ARG A 202 10.60 -6.46 -0.83
N ALA A 203 11.39 -7.14 0.00
CA ALA A 203 10.97 -8.36 0.69
C ALA A 203 9.80 -8.11 1.65
N ALA A 204 9.79 -6.93 2.31
CA ALA A 204 8.71 -6.52 3.18
C ALA A 204 7.39 -6.31 2.44
N LEU A 205 7.42 -5.63 1.28
CA LEU A 205 6.22 -5.45 0.46
C LEU A 205 5.75 -6.76 -0.18
N GLY A 206 6.69 -7.61 -0.60
CA GLY A 206 6.40 -8.95 -1.11
C GLY A 206 5.58 -8.96 -2.41
N PHE A 207 5.77 -7.98 -3.29
CA PHE A 207 5.21 -8.04 -4.65
C PHE A 207 6.08 -8.91 -5.54
N GLU A 208 5.45 -9.55 -6.53
CA GLU A 208 6.10 -10.47 -7.46
C GLU A 208 7.01 -9.73 -8.44
N HIS A 209 6.54 -8.58 -8.91
CA HIS A 209 7.21 -7.74 -9.88
C HIS A 209 7.41 -6.32 -9.31
N VAL A 210 8.54 -5.71 -9.64
CA VAL A 210 8.87 -4.32 -9.34
C VAL A 210 9.52 -3.73 -10.58
N LEU A 211 8.82 -2.82 -11.26
CA LEU A 211 9.23 -2.23 -12.54
C LEU A 211 9.25 -0.70 -12.45
N PRO A 212 10.23 -0.01 -13.05
CA PRO A 212 10.17 1.44 -13.20
C PRO A 212 8.91 1.84 -13.97
N CYS A 213 8.19 2.85 -13.50
CA CYS A 213 6.98 3.35 -14.16
C CYS A 213 6.97 4.86 -14.44
N HIS A 214 7.75 5.64 -13.71
CA HIS A 214 7.92 7.07 -13.93
C HIS A 214 9.38 7.45 -13.67
N ASP A 215 9.94 8.31 -14.51
CA ASP A 215 11.25 8.91 -14.30
C ASP A 215 11.21 10.36 -14.82
N GLY A 216 11.14 11.31 -13.89
CA GLY A 216 10.92 12.71 -14.23
C GLY A 216 10.15 13.48 -13.17
N TYR A 217 9.57 14.62 -13.56
CA TYR A 217 8.73 15.39 -12.66
C TYR A 217 7.46 14.61 -12.33
N PHE A 218 7.19 14.38 -11.04
CA PHE A 218 6.08 13.57 -10.58
C PHE A 218 5.04 14.46 -9.88
N PRO A 219 3.92 14.81 -10.55
CA PRO A 219 2.95 15.74 -10.01
C PRO A 219 2.40 15.42 -8.62
N PRO A 220 2.18 14.14 -8.22
CA PRO A 220 1.73 13.81 -6.88
C PRO A 220 2.67 14.26 -5.75
N THR A 221 3.96 14.43 -6.01
CA THR A 221 4.92 14.94 -5.01
C THR A 221 5.42 16.36 -5.31
N GLY A 222 5.19 16.89 -6.52
CA GLY A 222 5.72 18.17 -6.97
C GLY A 222 7.25 18.20 -7.11
N ARG A 223 7.88 17.03 -7.31
CA ARG A 223 9.35 16.87 -7.38
C ARG A 223 9.75 15.94 -8.52
N VAL A 224 11.03 15.97 -8.89
CA VAL A 224 11.61 14.93 -9.74
C VAL A 224 11.74 13.64 -8.93
N GLU A 225 11.09 12.57 -9.40
CA GLU A 225 11.06 11.27 -8.74
C GLU A 225 11.30 10.17 -9.77
N ASN A 226 11.85 9.06 -9.28
CA ASN A 226 11.83 7.79 -9.99
C ASN A 226 10.88 6.85 -9.23
N VAL A 227 9.79 6.46 -9.88
CA VAL A 227 8.69 5.68 -9.27
C VAL A 227 8.65 4.30 -9.88
N HIS A 228 8.40 3.30 -9.06
CA HIS A 228 8.27 1.90 -9.45
C HIS A 228 6.85 1.42 -9.20
N LEU A 229 6.29 0.73 -10.19
CA LEU A 229 5.10 -0.09 -10.05
C LEU A 229 5.50 -1.43 -9.44
N ASN A 230 4.88 -1.78 -8.33
CA ASN A 230 4.96 -3.10 -7.71
C ASN A 230 3.64 -3.81 -7.98
N TYR A 231 3.68 -5.04 -8.49
CA TYR A 231 2.45 -5.79 -8.73
C TYR A 231 2.61 -7.30 -8.55
N SER A 232 1.48 -7.96 -8.31
CA SER A 232 1.36 -9.41 -8.16
C SER A 232 0.11 -9.91 -8.87
N ALA A 233 0.22 -11.11 -9.44
CA ALA A 233 -0.91 -11.88 -9.95
C ALA A 233 -1.83 -12.34 -8.80
N PRO A 234 -3.09 -12.72 -9.09
CA PRO A 234 -4.01 -13.16 -8.06
C PRO A 234 -3.46 -14.36 -7.27
N GLY A 235 -3.72 -14.37 -5.96
CA GLY A 235 -3.29 -15.45 -5.07
C GLY A 235 -1.80 -15.46 -4.71
N HIS A 236 -0.97 -14.54 -5.23
CA HIS A 236 0.42 -14.41 -4.79
C HIS A 236 0.53 -14.20 -3.28
N ILE A 237 -0.32 -13.35 -2.72
CA ILE A 237 -0.36 -13.08 -1.28
C ILE A 237 -0.51 -14.36 -0.45
N LEU A 238 -1.38 -15.29 -0.88
CA LEU A 238 -1.61 -16.56 -0.18
C LEU A 238 -0.35 -17.45 -0.15
N ARG A 239 0.55 -17.31 -1.13
CA ARG A 239 1.82 -18.06 -1.17
C ARG A 239 2.89 -17.50 -0.22
N ILE A 240 2.84 -16.20 0.09
CA ILE A 240 3.89 -15.52 0.86
C ILE A 240 3.52 -15.25 2.32
N VAL A 241 2.24 -15.38 2.69
CA VAL A 241 1.78 -15.13 4.07
C VAL A 241 2.33 -16.15 5.05
N ALA A 242 2.48 -17.42 4.65
CA ALA A 242 3.03 -18.48 5.50
C ALA A 242 4.42 -18.13 6.07
N ARG A 243 5.33 -17.59 5.25
CA ARG A 243 6.65 -17.14 5.71
C ARG A 243 6.57 -16.01 6.74
N THR A 244 5.58 -15.13 6.62
CA THR A 244 5.40 -14.06 7.61
C THR A 244 4.79 -14.62 8.89
N THR A 245 3.83 -15.55 8.78
CA THR A 245 3.29 -16.29 9.94
C THR A 245 4.41 -16.95 10.74
N GLU A 246 5.33 -17.65 10.08
CA GLU A 246 6.50 -18.28 10.72
C GLU A 246 7.40 -17.23 11.41
N ALA A 247 7.69 -16.12 10.73
CA ALA A 247 8.51 -15.05 11.29
C ALA A 247 7.88 -14.40 12.54
N LEU A 248 6.56 -14.17 12.52
CA LEU A 248 5.83 -13.65 13.69
C LEU A 248 5.87 -14.63 14.85
N ARG A 249 5.68 -15.94 14.59
CA ARG A 249 5.76 -16.99 15.62
C ARG A 249 7.16 -17.09 16.21
N ALA A 250 8.21 -17.04 15.38
CA ALA A 250 9.59 -17.13 15.82
C ALA A 250 10.00 -15.95 16.72
N ASP A 251 9.65 -14.72 16.32
CA ASP A 251 9.89 -13.50 17.11
C ASP A 251 9.14 -13.53 18.45
N ASP A 252 7.97 -14.16 18.48
CA ASP A 252 7.18 -14.32 19.69
C ASP A 252 7.75 -15.36 20.67
N CYS A 253 8.28 -16.47 20.15
CA CYS A 253 9.00 -17.46 20.95
C CYS A 253 10.26 -16.87 21.58
N ALA A 254 11.05 -16.10 20.81
CA ALA A 254 12.29 -15.49 21.28
C ALA A 254 12.08 -14.57 22.50
N ARG A 255 10.96 -13.82 22.56
CA ARG A 255 10.62 -12.95 23.70
C ARG A 255 10.11 -13.69 24.93
N SER A 256 9.64 -14.93 24.79
CA SER A 256 9.15 -15.72 25.93
C SER A 256 10.30 -16.39 26.70
N ALA A 257 11.50 -16.40 26.12
CA ALA A 257 12.71 -16.98 26.69
C ALA A 257 13.60 -15.93 27.40
N THR A 258 13.23 -14.66 27.37
CA THR A 258 13.95 -13.52 28.00
C THR A 258 13.16 -12.99 29.18
#